data_AF-A0A067PDA0-F1
#
_entry.id   AF-A0A067PDA0-F1
#
_cell.length_a   1.000
_cell.length_b   1.000
_cell.length_c   1.000
_cell.angle_alpha   90.00
_cell.angle_beta   90.00
_cell.angle_gamma   90.00
#
_symmetry.space_group_name_H-M   'P 1'
#
loop_
_entity.id
_entity.type
_entity.pdbx_description
1 polymer ?
#
loop_
_entity_poly.entity_id
_entity_poly.type
_entity_poly.pdbx_seq_one_letter_code
_entity_poly.pdbx_strand_id
1 'polypeptide(L)'
;MTPTHYDLPFDHLDVFHNIKFSPPSLDDQKEEKDTIKAFPALKGKPSRFDTAIVVVSHEALSTGLAGTRVGCICCIFKLPTKIWDSEFHDHISAPCQWPKEPLAHIEWYSPLAGAADPNHMMYEVSKPHP
;
A
#
# COMPACT_ATOMS: atom_id res chain seq x y z
N MET A 1 -0.93 13.03 26.63
CA MET A 1 -1.13 13.28 25.18
C MET A 1 -2.62 13.26 24.93
N THR A 2 -3.21 14.38 24.52
CA THR A 2 -4.62 14.42 24.10
C THR A 2 -4.74 13.80 22.71
N PRO A 3 -5.68 12.88 22.46
CA PRO A 3 -5.88 12.30 21.13
C PRO A 3 -6.28 13.42 20.15
N THR A 4 -5.50 13.59 19.09
CA THR A 4 -5.87 14.44 17.96
C THR A 4 -7.05 13.80 17.23
N HIS A 5 -8.22 14.43 17.30
CA HIS A 5 -9.36 14.09 16.47
C HIS A 5 -9.12 14.67 15.07
N TYR A 6 -9.09 13.81 14.06
CA TYR A 6 -8.99 14.23 12.67
C TYR A 6 -10.37 14.10 12.05
N ASP A 7 -10.98 15.22 11.71
CA ASP A 7 -12.24 15.23 10.95
C ASP A 7 -11.91 15.02 9.47
N LEU A 8 -12.22 13.83 8.97
CA LEU A 8 -12.11 13.54 7.55
C LEU A 8 -13.29 14.17 6.80
N PRO A 9 -13.09 14.73 5.60
CA PRO A 9 -14.18 15.29 4.78
C PRO A 9 -15.08 14.21 4.14
N PHE A 10 -14.95 12.96 4.57
CA PHE A 10 -15.74 11.81 4.11
C PHE A 10 -15.90 10.80 5.24
N ASP A 11 -17.03 10.10 5.24
CA ASP A 11 -17.40 9.04 6.18
C ASP A 11 -17.28 7.63 5.58
N HIS A 12 -17.10 7.55 4.27
CA HIS A 12 -17.04 6.31 3.52
C HIS A 12 -15.87 6.30 2.54
N LEU A 13 -15.35 5.10 2.28
CA LEU A 13 -14.23 4.86 1.40
C LEU A 13 -14.44 3.56 0.63
N ASP A 14 -14.21 3.59 -0.68
CA ASP A 14 -14.27 2.40 -1.51
C ASP A 14 -13.02 1.55 -1.27
N VAL A 15 -13.20 0.38 -0.65
CA VAL A 15 -12.13 -0.56 -0.30
C VAL A 15 -12.16 -1.80 -1.22
N PHE A 16 -10.99 -2.20 -1.69
CA PHE A 16 -10.77 -3.34 -2.58
C PHE A 16 -9.92 -4.40 -1.88
N HIS A 17 -10.21 -5.67 -2.15
CA HIS A 17 -9.50 -6.80 -1.54
C HIS A 17 -8.37 -7.36 -2.40
N ASN A 18 -8.28 -6.92 -3.66
CA ASN A 18 -7.17 -7.26 -4.54
C ASN A 18 -7.01 -6.20 -5.63
N ILE A 19 -5.77 -6.08 -6.11
CA ILE A 19 -5.43 -5.35 -7.33
C ILE A 19 -4.67 -6.30 -8.25
N LYS A 20 -5.00 -6.25 -9.54
CA LYS A 20 -4.29 -6.98 -10.60
C LYS A 20 -3.57 -5.97 -11.48
N PHE A 21 -2.32 -6.26 -11.82
CA PHE A 21 -1.50 -5.38 -12.65
C PHE A 21 -0.57 -6.22 -13.53
N SER A 22 -0.11 -5.61 -14.62
CA SER A 22 0.87 -6.21 -15.51
C SER A 22 2.20 -5.46 -15.32
N PRO A 23 3.17 -6.01 -14.56
CA PRO A 23 4.48 -5.37 -14.45
C PRO A 23 5.16 -5.29 -15.83
N PRO A 24 6.07 -4.31 -16.05
CA PRO A 24 6.85 -4.24 -17.28
C PRO A 24 7.56 -5.57 -17.52
N SER A 25 7.37 -6.14 -18.71
CA SER A 25 7.97 -7.44 -19.02
C SER A 25 9.49 -7.33 -19.06
N LEU A 26 10.17 -8.32 -18.47
CA LEU A 26 11.63 -8.48 -18.61
C LEU A 26 12.00 -9.29 -19.87
N ASP A 27 11.03 -9.91 -20.54
CA ASP A 27 11.21 -10.73 -21.74
C ASP A 27 10.02 -10.56 -22.72
N ASP A 28 10.27 -10.55 -24.03
CA ASP A 28 9.27 -10.20 -25.06
C ASP A 28 8.18 -11.27 -25.27
N GLN A 29 8.20 -12.38 -24.52
CA GLN A 29 7.43 -13.57 -24.84
C GLN A 29 6.14 -13.77 -24.03
N LYS A 30 5.87 -13.02 -22.95
CA LYS A 30 4.60 -13.14 -22.22
C LYS A 30 4.27 -11.94 -21.33
N GLU A 31 3.04 -11.45 -21.43
CA GLU A 31 2.50 -10.49 -20.45
C GLU A 31 2.33 -11.20 -19.09
N GLU A 32 3.13 -10.80 -18.11
CA GLU A 32 2.99 -11.27 -16.73
C GLU A 32 1.82 -10.52 -16.06
N LYS A 33 0.96 -11.24 -15.34
CA LYS A 33 -0.11 -10.65 -14.54
C LYS A 33 0.11 -11.00 -13.09
N ASP A 34 0.33 -9.98 -12.28
CA ASP A 34 0.50 -10.12 -10.84
C ASP A 34 -0.77 -9.67 -10.10
N THR A 35 -0.93 -10.13 -8.86
CA THR A 35 -2.07 -9.80 -8.01
C THR A 35 -1.62 -9.62 -6.58
N ILE A 36 -1.85 -8.43 -6.03
CA ILE A 36 -1.70 -8.14 -4.60
C ILE A 36 -3.06 -8.28 -3.93
N LYS A 37 -3.10 -8.92 -2.77
CA LYS A 37 -4.32 -9.13 -1.97
C LYS A 37 -4.25 -8.45 -0.61
N ALA A 38 -5.39 -7.89 -0.21
CA ALA A 38 -5.60 -7.24 1.08
C ALA A 38 -6.99 -7.61 1.65
N PHE A 39 -7.13 -8.85 2.12
CA PHE A 39 -8.37 -9.36 2.70
C PHE A 39 -8.35 -9.20 4.22
N PRO A 40 -9.27 -8.41 4.81
CA PRO A 40 -9.44 -8.36 6.26
C PRO A 40 -9.97 -9.70 6.78
N ALA A 41 -9.86 -9.90 8.09
CA ALA A 41 -10.49 -11.04 8.73
C ALA A 41 -12.01 -10.96 8.59
N LEU A 42 -12.63 -12.07 8.23
CA LEU A 42 -14.08 -12.22 8.13
C LEU A 42 -14.50 -13.38 9.04
N LYS A 43 -15.78 -13.46 9.42
CA LYS A 43 -16.27 -14.52 10.32
C LYS A 43 -15.86 -15.92 9.81
N GLY A 44 -14.98 -16.60 10.55
CA GLY A 44 -14.45 -17.92 10.21
C GLY A 44 -13.31 -17.95 9.17
N LYS A 45 -12.78 -16.80 8.74
CA LYS A 45 -11.65 -16.71 7.80
C LYS A 45 -10.59 -15.73 8.32
N PRO A 46 -9.33 -16.16 8.49
CA PRO A 46 -8.26 -15.26 8.90
C PRO A 46 -8.00 -14.19 7.83
N SER A 47 -7.41 -13.08 8.24
CA SER A 47 -6.94 -12.04 7.32
C SER A 47 -5.85 -12.59 6.40
N ARG A 48 -5.80 -12.06 5.17
CA ARG A 48 -4.73 -12.33 4.21
C ARG A 48 -4.26 -11.02 3.59
N PHE A 49 -3.06 -10.61 3.95
CA PHE A 49 -2.39 -9.44 3.42
C PHE A 49 -1.09 -9.89 2.78
N ASP A 50 -0.90 -9.57 1.50
CA ASP A 50 0.33 -9.93 0.79
C ASP A 50 1.44 -8.92 1.15
N THR A 51 2.69 -9.41 1.17
CA THR A 51 3.89 -8.59 1.39
C THR A 51 4.42 -8.09 0.05
N ALA A 52 4.83 -6.83 -0.01
CA ALA A 52 5.38 -6.19 -1.19
C ALA A 52 6.74 -5.54 -0.90
N ILE A 53 7.60 -5.51 -1.92
CA ILE A 53 8.79 -4.67 -1.98
C ILE A 53 8.39 -3.40 -2.74
N VAL A 54 8.50 -2.25 -2.08
CA VAL A 54 8.03 -0.96 -2.58
C VAL A 54 9.22 -0.06 -2.86
N VAL A 55 9.27 0.52 -4.05
CA VAL A 55 10.25 1.55 -4.42
C VAL A 55 9.87 2.85 -3.72
N VAL A 56 10.78 3.40 -2.90
CA VAL A 56 10.52 4.61 -2.11
C VAL A 56 11.47 5.76 -2.42
N SER A 57 12.50 5.51 -3.24
CA SER A 57 13.47 6.54 -3.64
C SER A 57 14.06 6.25 -5.02
N HIS A 58 14.75 7.24 -5.58
CA HIS A 58 15.43 7.14 -6.86
C HIS A 58 16.69 6.25 -6.84
N GLU A 59 17.13 5.82 -5.65
CA GLU A 59 18.26 4.89 -5.48
C GLU A 59 17.86 3.43 -5.78
N ALA A 60 16.57 3.17 -6.03
CA ALA A 60 16.10 1.85 -6.40
C ALA A 60 16.68 1.43 -7.76
N LEU A 61 17.54 0.43 -7.70
CA LEU A 61 18.15 -0.18 -8.88
C LEU A 61 17.41 -1.46 -9.27
N SER A 62 17.63 -1.92 -10.50
CA SER A 62 17.12 -3.21 -10.99
C SER A 62 17.72 -4.41 -10.25
N THR A 63 18.85 -4.22 -9.56
CA THR A 63 19.53 -5.22 -8.73
C THR A 63 19.73 -4.70 -7.31
N GLY A 64 19.40 -5.53 -6.32
CA GLY A 64 19.50 -5.19 -4.91
C GLY A 64 18.22 -4.59 -4.32
N LEU A 65 18.31 -4.13 -3.06
CA LEU A 65 17.18 -3.58 -2.30
C LEU A 65 17.39 -2.13 -1.85
N ALA A 66 18.51 -1.49 -2.24
CA ALA A 66 18.73 -0.08 -2.01
C ALA A 66 17.56 0.74 -2.59
N GLY A 67 17.12 1.76 -1.87
CA GLY A 67 15.98 2.58 -2.28
C GLY A 67 14.60 1.90 -2.25
N THR A 68 14.49 0.69 -1.70
CA THR A 68 13.23 -0.04 -1.50
C THR A 68 12.89 -0.25 -0.02
N ARG A 69 11.63 -0.55 0.28
CA ARG A 69 11.16 -0.99 1.61
C ARG A 69 10.24 -2.19 1.49
N VAL A 70 10.24 -3.03 2.52
CA VAL A 70 9.33 -4.17 2.61
C VAL A 70 8.14 -3.80 3.51
N GLY A 71 6.93 -4.11 3.06
CA GLY A 71 5.72 -3.84 3.82
C GLY A 71 4.59 -4.80 3.49
N CYS A 72 3.62 -4.85 4.39
CA CYS A 72 2.40 -5.62 4.25
C CYS A 72 1.27 -4.72 3.73
N ILE A 73 0.58 -5.13 2.67
CA ILE A 73 -0.51 -4.34 2.08
C ILE A 73 -1.81 -4.66 2.82
N CYS A 74 -2.24 -3.77 3.70
CA CYS A 74 -3.37 -4.01 4.60
C CYS A 74 -4.71 -3.53 4.04
N CYS A 75 -4.71 -2.50 3.19
CA CYS A 75 -5.92 -1.96 2.60
C CYS A 75 -5.62 -1.36 1.23
N ILE A 76 -6.47 -1.63 0.24
CA ILE A 76 -6.43 -1.00 -1.08
C ILE A 76 -7.70 -0.18 -1.21
N PHE A 77 -7.62 1.07 -1.63
CA PHE A 77 -8.78 1.95 -1.65
C PHE A 77 -8.71 3.02 -2.75
N LYS A 78 -9.83 3.68 -3.01
CA LYS A 78 -9.86 4.92 -3.79
C LYS A 78 -10.46 6.03 -2.95
N LEU A 79 -9.90 7.23 -3.05
CA LEU A 79 -10.49 8.41 -2.43
C LEU A 79 -11.84 8.74 -3.08
N PRO A 80 -12.83 9.22 -2.31
CA PRO A 80 -14.12 9.62 -2.86
C PRO A 80 -13.96 10.71 -3.92
N THR A 81 -14.75 10.63 -4.98
CA THR A 81 -14.80 11.69 -6.02
C THR A 81 -15.72 12.84 -5.62
N LYS A 82 -16.56 12.63 -4.60
CA LYS A 82 -17.42 13.63 -3.98
C LYS A 82 -17.29 13.55 -2.46
N ILE A 83 -17.31 14.70 -1.81
CA ILE A 83 -17.22 14.83 -0.35
C ILE A 83 -18.40 15.65 0.16
N TRP A 84 -18.79 15.42 1.41
CA TRP A 84 -19.85 16.22 2.03
C TRP A 84 -19.29 17.57 2.46
N ASP A 85 -19.97 18.65 2.07
CA ASP A 85 -19.64 19.99 2.52
C ASP A 85 -20.69 20.47 3.53
N SER A 86 -20.24 20.73 4.76
CA SER A 86 -21.12 21.18 5.85
C SER A 86 -21.61 22.62 5.68
N GLU A 87 -20.89 23.48 4.97
CA GLU A 87 -21.31 24.86 4.73
C GLU A 87 -22.45 24.89 3.71
N PHE A 88 -22.29 24.14 2.61
CA PHE A 88 -23.28 24.09 1.52
C PHE A 88 -24.38 23.03 1.71
N HIS A 89 -24.24 22.15 2.70
CA HIS A 89 -25.15 21.02 2.95
C HIS A 89 -25.38 20.15 1.70
N ASP A 90 -24.33 19.95 0.91
CA ASP A 90 -24.38 19.20 -0.35
C ASP A 90 -23.06 18.46 -0.63
N HIS A 91 -23.08 17.54 -1.58
CA HIS A 91 -21.90 16.83 -2.05
C HIS A 91 -21.16 17.61 -3.14
N ILE A 92 -19.99 18.13 -2.81
CA ILE A 92 -19.10 18.81 -3.76
C ILE A 92 -18.10 17.83 -4.38
N SER A 93 -17.50 18.21 -5.51
CA SER A 93 -16.39 17.46 -6.08
C SER A 93 -15.18 17.47 -5.13
N ALA A 94 -14.54 16.31 -5.01
CA ALA A 94 -13.30 16.20 -4.25
C ALA A 94 -12.20 17.10 -4.83
N PRO A 95 -11.23 17.56 -4.01
CA PRO A 95 -10.15 18.41 -4.47
C PRO A 95 -9.41 17.82 -5.68
N CYS A 96 -9.15 18.63 -6.69
CA CYS A 96 -8.59 18.16 -7.97
C CYS A 96 -7.17 17.57 -7.84
N GLN A 97 -6.45 17.94 -6.78
CA GLN A 97 -5.12 17.43 -6.43
C GLN A 97 -5.14 16.04 -5.79
N TRP A 98 -6.33 15.50 -5.44
CA TRP A 98 -6.41 14.16 -4.89
C TRP A 98 -6.04 13.11 -5.95
N PRO A 99 -5.25 12.09 -5.57
CA PRO A 99 -4.98 10.95 -6.44
C PRO A 99 -6.27 10.30 -6.93
N LYS A 100 -6.31 9.95 -8.22
CA LYS A 100 -7.45 9.27 -8.85
C LYS A 100 -7.20 7.77 -8.99
N GLU A 101 -5.95 7.38 -8.84
CA GLU A 101 -5.46 6.02 -8.87
C GLU A 101 -5.82 5.28 -7.58
N PRO A 102 -5.91 3.93 -7.61
CA PRO A 102 -5.95 3.15 -6.38
C PRO A 102 -4.75 3.46 -5.48
N LEU A 103 -5.02 3.64 -4.19
CA LEU A 103 -4.03 3.82 -3.14
C LEU A 103 -3.96 2.57 -2.26
N ALA A 104 -2.86 2.42 -1.54
CA ALA A 104 -2.67 1.33 -0.59
C ALA A 104 -2.18 1.85 0.76
N HIS A 105 -2.75 1.34 1.84
CA HIS A 105 -2.19 1.45 3.17
C HIS A 105 -1.19 0.32 3.41
N ILE A 106 0.02 0.69 3.78
CA ILE A 106 1.14 -0.24 3.94
C ILE A 106 1.64 -0.19 5.38
N GLU A 107 1.62 -1.35 6.04
CA GLU A 107 2.33 -1.52 7.30
C GLU A 107 3.77 -1.92 7.01
N TRP A 108 4.70 -1.03 7.31
CA TRP A 108 6.12 -1.24 7.02
C TRP A 108 6.75 -2.23 8.01
N TYR A 109 7.55 -3.15 7.49
CA TYR A 109 8.48 -3.93 8.29
C TYR A 109 9.71 -3.08 8.68
N SER A 110 10.62 -3.67 9.46
CA SER A 110 11.88 -3.05 9.81
C SER A 110 12.61 -2.51 8.57
N PRO A 111 13.31 -1.37 8.67
CA PRO A 111 14.22 -0.93 7.62
C PRO A 111 15.20 -2.05 7.28
N LEU A 112 15.50 -2.20 5.99
CA LEU A 112 16.52 -3.14 5.54
C LEU A 112 17.90 -2.63 5.97
N ALA A 113 18.75 -3.54 6.43
CA ALA A 113 20.16 -3.24 6.64
C ALA A 113 20.83 -2.84 5.31
N GLY A 114 21.94 -2.08 5.38
CA GLY A 114 22.67 -1.65 4.17
C GLY A 114 23.33 -2.81 3.40
N ALA A 115 23.42 -4.00 3.99
CA ALA A 115 23.92 -5.21 3.37
C ALA A 115 23.19 -6.44 3.93
N ALA A 116 23.16 -7.52 3.15
CA ALA A 116 22.67 -8.83 3.58
C ALA A 116 23.61 -9.45 4.63
N ASP A 117 23.08 -10.33 5.47
CA ASP A 117 23.90 -11.08 6.43
C ASP A 117 24.97 -11.91 5.69
N PRO A 118 26.25 -11.89 6.13
CA PRO A 118 27.33 -12.53 5.41
C PRO A 118 27.31 -14.07 5.47
N ASN A 119 26.60 -14.67 6.42
CA ASN A 119 26.54 -16.12 6.58
C ASN A 119 25.45 -16.74 5.72
N HIS A 120 24.27 -16.10 5.67
CA HIS A 120 23.11 -16.63 4.95
C HIS A 120 22.72 -15.82 3.70
N MET A 121 23.36 -14.68 3.44
CA MET A 121 23.17 -13.85 2.24
C MET A 121 21.73 -13.37 2.02
N MET A 122 20.95 -13.22 3.11
CA MET A 122 19.58 -12.71 3.08
C MET A 122 19.46 -11.46 3.94
N TYR A 123 18.43 -10.66 3.69
CA TYR A 123 18.05 -9.55 4.55
C TYR A 123 17.08 -10.04 5.63
N GLU A 124 17.31 -9.60 6.86
CA GLU A 124 16.34 -9.80 7.95
C GLU A 124 15.26 -8.72 7.89
N VAL A 125 14.01 -9.15 8.03
CA VAL A 125 12.84 -8.26 8.12
C VAL A 125 11.99 -8.70 9.30
N SER A 126 11.64 -7.76 10.17
CA SER A 126 10.74 -8.01 11.29
C SER A 126 9.45 -7.21 11.15
N LYS A 127 8.34 -7.78 11.61
CA LYS A 127 7.07 -7.05 11.69
C LYS A 127 7.19 -5.86 12.65
N PRO A 128 6.43 -4.77 12.43
CA PRO A 128 6.33 -3.71 13.42
C PRO A 128 5.82 -4.31 14.74
N HIS A 129 6.43 -3.92 15.85
CA HIS A 129 5.95 -4.33 17.17
C HIS A 129 4.55 -3.72 17.38
N PRO A 130 3.55 -4.52 17.78
CA PRO A 130 2.21 -4.01 18.10
C PRO A 130 2.21 -3.11 19.34
#